data_AF-A0A158IPT9-F1
#
_entry.id   AF-A0A158IPT9-F1
#
_cell.length_a   1.000
_cell.length_b   1.000
_cell.length_c   1.000
_cell.angle_alpha   90.00
_cell.angle_beta   90.00
_cell.angle_gamma   90.00
#
_symmetry.space_group_name_H-M   'P 1'
#
loop_
_entity.id
_entity.type
_entity.pdbx_description
1 polymer ?
#
loop_
_entity_poly.entity_id
_entity_poly.type
_entity_poly.pdbx_seq_one_letter_code
_entity_poly.pdbx_strand_id
1 'polypeptide(L)'
;MKTCLHQAAAASLLVFGAALVPTTSIAGVRVCTFPGSPSAALDRAVAREAFKTAGIAASIIEDGIGEGDDDGVSLKELHKTLGRSCDAIAGFPQSSVADGSGDAVVLSRDYLRSGYVSVTTVDPVAQRGRANVVAATYASPAQLIAVQEQDVKLDLENTPERTVEAVATGHATRAIVWYPAVVAYTLDHPKQRFNVSATTSPYAEWRLVFAFGAKNAALQPRIDAALAKMAADGRLAALTDAWALPDSARTAQASSTKYAYLDGPVRSTGIRRSGVLASATSSETGGFVKVAAAGGDVPSFDKGQVAHGKKLYSSACAKCHGADLGGVNAPALRGPSFAPAKDAHLTIGGIYGYMATNMPADRPGKMKDEEYADIMAFLLFSNGYSAGGSKLTADAARASATPLNAGNSQ
;
A
#
# COMPACT_ATOMS: atom_id res chain seq x y z
N MET A 1 35.44 -55.46 -86.78
CA MET A 1 34.11 -55.65 -86.14
C MET A 1 34.30 -56.08 -84.70
N LYS A 2 33.95 -55.21 -83.74
CA LYS A 2 33.36 -55.48 -82.42
C LYS A 2 33.54 -54.25 -81.53
N THR A 3 32.43 -53.58 -81.29
CA THR A 3 32.21 -52.47 -80.36
C THR A 3 32.28 -52.95 -78.91
N CYS A 4 32.77 -52.12 -77.99
CA CYS A 4 32.23 -52.10 -76.63
C CYS A 4 32.37 -50.72 -75.96
N LEU A 5 31.37 -50.43 -75.15
CA LEU A 5 30.91 -49.13 -74.65
C LEU A 5 31.59 -48.68 -73.35
N HIS A 6 31.45 -47.38 -73.10
CA HIS A 6 31.80 -46.53 -71.96
C HIS A 6 31.66 -47.10 -70.54
N GLN A 7 32.47 -46.57 -69.61
CA GLN A 7 32.02 -46.10 -68.30
C GLN A 7 33.07 -45.16 -67.67
N ALA A 8 32.68 -43.90 -67.41
CA ALA A 8 33.45 -42.92 -66.66
C ALA A 8 33.04 -43.00 -65.18
N ALA A 9 34.01 -43.14 -64.28
CA ALA A 9 33.78 -43.12 -62.84
C ALA A 9 33.65 -41.67 -62.35
N ALA A 10 32.45 -41.28 -61.92
CA ALA A 10 32.21 -40.04 -61.20
C ALA A 10 32.38 -40.31 -59.69
N ALA A 11 33.35 -39.64 -59.06
CA ALA A 11 33.55 -39.67 -57.62
C ALA A 11 32.54 -38.71 -56.94
N SER A 12 31.65 -39.28 -56.13
CA SER A 12 30.68 -38.53 -55.33
C SER A 12 31.35 -37.87 -54.11
N LEU A 13 31.45 -36.54 -54.12
CA LEU A 13 31.74 -35.74 -52.93
C LEU A 13 30.46 -35.58 -52.10
N LEU A 14 30.37 -36.29 -50.98
CA LEU A 14 29.35 -36.07 -49.95
C LEU A 14 29.69 -34.79 -49.16
N VAL A 15 29.03 -33.69 -49.51
CA VAL A 15 28.98 -32.49 -48.68
C VAL A 15 27.98 -32.73 -47.56
N PHE A 16 28.47 -32.98 -46.34
CA PHE A 16 27.65 -32.91 -45.13
C PHE A 16 27.29 -31.43 -44.88
N GLY A 17 26.12 -31.02 -45.36
CA GLY A 17 25.50 -29.78 -44.93
C GLY A 17 25.08 -29.92 -43.47
N ALA A 18 25.90 -29.42 -42.55
CA ALA A 18 25.45 -29.15 -41.19
C ALA A 18 24.37 -28.06 -41.27
N ALA A 19 23.10 -28.47 -41.23
CA ALA A 19 22.00 -27.55 -41.02
C ALA A 19 22.17 -26.96 -39.61
N LEU A 20 22.78 -25.77 -39.54
CA LEU A 20 22.71 -24.91 -38.38
C LEU A 20 21.23 -24.52 -38.23
N VAL A 21 20.49 -25.33 -37.47
CA VAL A 21 19.18 -24.94 -36.99
C VAL A 21 19.43 -23.71 -36.11
N PRO A 22 18.82 -22.55 -36.40
CA PRO A 22 18.94 -21.41 -35.51
C PRO A 22 18.27 -21.81 -34.20
N THR A 23 19.08 -22.10 -33.18
CA THR A 23 18.60 -22.13 -31.80
C THR A 23 18.22 -20.69 -31.48
N THR A 24 16.94 -20.37 -31.66
CA THR A 24 16.36 -19.19 -31.04
C THR A 24 16.61 -19.34 -29.54
N SER A 25 17.53 -18.54 -29.01
CA SER A 25 17.63 -18.32 -27.58
C SER A 25 16.27 -17.80 -27.16
N ILE A 26 15.42 -18.67 -26.62
CA ILE A 26 14.19 -18.24 -25.95
C ILE A 26 14.70 -17.41 -24.78
N ALA A 27 14.65 -16.09 -24.90
CA ALA A 27 14.93 -15.21 -23.78
C ALA A 27 13.99 -15.66 -22.64
N GLY A 28 14.58 -16.17 -21.55
CA GLY A 28 13.83 -16.67 -20.42
C GLY A 28 12.99 -15.56 -19.79
N VAL A 29 11.89 -15.93 -19.14
CA VAL A 29 11.02 -14.98 -18.43
C VAL A 29 11.80 -14.35 -17.28
N ARG A 30 11.79 -13.03 -17.17
CA ARG A 30 12.41 -12.30 -16.05
C ARG A 30 11.38 -12.12 -14.95
N VAL A 31 11.65 -12.68 -13.78
CA VAL A 31 10.77 -12.58 -12.62
C VAL A 31 11.45 -11.70 -11.58
N CYS A 32 10.77 -10.65 -11.16
CA CYS A 32 11.29 -9.70 -10.18
C CYS A 32 10.54 -9.84 -8.84
N THR A 33 11.17 -9.36 -7.78
CA THR A 33 10.57 -9.22 -6.45
C THR A 33 10.73 -7.78 -5.97
N PHE A 34 9.86 -7.34 -5.07
CA PHE A 34 9.96 -5.99 -4.49
C PHE A 34 11.24 -5.86 -3.63
N PRO A 35 12.11 -4.88 -3.90
CA PRO A 35 13.25 -4.56 -3.05
C PRO A 35 12.76 -4.21 -1.64
N GLY A 36 13.52 -4.63 -0.63
CA GLY A 36 13.17 -4.39 0.78
C GLY A 36 11.91 -5.13 1.28
N SER A 37 11.19 -5.88 0.43
CA SER A 37 10.04 -6.65 0.90
C SER A 37 10.48 -7.71 1.91
N PRO A 38 9.83 -7.81 3.08
CA PRO A 38 10.12 -8.85 4.06
C PRO A 38 9.97 -10.27 3.50
N SER A 39 9.08 -10.47 2.52
CA SER A 39 8.83 -11.78 1.89
C SER A 39 9.72 -12.08 0.68
N ALA A 40 10.63 -11.20 0.28
CA ALA A 40 11.36 -11.33 -1.00
C ALA A 40 12.07 -12.69 -1.15
N ALA A 41 12.64 -13.23 -0.07
CA ALA A 41 13.29 -14.55 -0.09
C ALA A 41 12.30 -15.68 -0.39
N LEU A 42 11.10 -15.65 0.22
CA LEU A 42 10.00 -16.57 -0.08
C LEU A 42 9.55 -16.41 -1.53
N ASP A 43 9.31 -15.17 -1.96
CA ASP A 43 8.76 -14.87 -3.28
C ASP A 43 9.69 -15.39 -4.39
N ARG A 44 11.01 -15.25 -4.21
CA ARG A 44 12.01 -15.84 -5.11
C ARG A 44 11.97 -17.38 -5.10
N ALA A 45 11.76 -18.01 -3.94
CA ALA A 45 11.68 -19.47 -3.84
C ALA A 45 10.43 -20.02 -4.53
N VAL A 46 9.27 -19.41 -4.28
CA VAL A 46 8.00 -19.76 -4.94
C VAL A 46 8.09 -19.51 -6.44
N ALA A 47 8.66 -18.38 -6.87
CA ALA A 47 8.88 -18.09 -8.29
C ALA A 47 9.70 -19.17 -8.99
N ARG A 48 10.86 -19.56 -8.42
CA ARG A 48 11.70 -20.62 -9.00
C ARG A 48 10.93 -21.92 -9.20
N GLU A 49 10.19 -22.36 -8.19
CA GLU A 49 9.49 -23.64 -8.23
C GLU A 49 8.23 -23.59 -9.12
N ALA A 50 7.50 -22.47 -9.13
CA ALA A 50 6.31 -22.28 -9.97
C ALA A 50 6.68 -22.25 -11.46
N PHE A 51 7.68 -21.48 -11.84
CA PHE A 51 8.12 -21.38 -13.25
C PHE A 51 8.74 -22.69 -13.74
N LYS A 52 9.53 -23.38 -12.90
CA LYS A 52 10.02 -24.73 -13.18
C LYS A 52 8.86 -25.72 -13.39
N THR A 53 7.85 -25.68 -12.53
CA THR A 53 6.66 -26.54 -12.63
C THR A 53 5.84 -26.23 -13.89
N ALA A 54 5.79 -24.98 -14.32
CA ALA A 54 5.13 -24.54 -15.55
C ALA A 54 5.92 -24.89 -16.83
N GLY A 55 7.13 -25.42 -16.72
CA GLY A 55 8.02 -25.66 -17.86
C GLY A 55 8.45 -24.38 -18.56
N ILE A 56 8.68 -23.32 -17.79
CA ILE A 56 9.07 -22.00 -18.29
C ILE A 56 10.48 -21.70 -17.77
N ALA A 57 11.43 -21.49 -18.68
CA ALA A 57 12.75 -20.99 -18.32
C ALA A 57 12.60 -19.57 -17.78
N ALA A 58 13.03 -19.35 -16.53
CA ALA A 58 12.91 -18.07 -15.86
C ALA A 58 14.21 -17.69 -15.14
N SER A 59 14.51 -16.39 -15.13
CA SER A 59 15.61 -15.80 -14.35
C SER A 59 15.03 -14.88 -13.29
N ILE A 60 15.52 -15.00 -12.05
CA ILE A 60 15.14 -14.10 -10.97
C ILE A 60 16.03 -12.87 -11.04
N ILE A 61 15.42 -11.68 -11.09
CA ILE A 61 16.12 -10.40 -11.11
C ILE A 61 15.93 -9.75 -9.74
N GLU A 62 17.02 -9.58 -9.00
CA GLU A 62 16.98 -9.06 -7.63
C GLU A 62 16.77 -7.55 -7.57
N ASP A 63 17.33 -6.80 -8.53
CA ASP A 63 17.23 -5.33 -8.62
C ASP A 63 16.35 -4.87 -9.81
N GLY A 64 15.37 -5.70 -10.19
CA GLY A 64 14.57 -5.46 -11.40
C GLY A 64 13.51 -4.36 -11.25
N ILE A 65 13.13 -4.08 -10.01
CA ILE A 65 12.34 -2.94 -9.56
C ILE A 65 13.35 -2.04 -8.85
N GLY A 66 13.42 -0.74 -9.17
CA GLY A 66 14.37 0.16 -8.51
C GLY A 66 14.13 0.21 -6.99
N GLU A 67 15.12 0.63 -6.21
CA GLU A 67 14.93 0.95 -4.79
C GLU A 67 13.71 1.87 -4.69
N GLY A 68 12.59 1.32 -4.19
CA GLY A 68 11.46 2.16 -3.84
C GLY A 68 11.93 3.10 -2.76
N ASP A 69 11.57 4.37 -2.86
CA ASP A 69 11.45 5.17 -1.65
C ASP A 69 10.44 4.50 -0.71
N ASP A 70 10.46 4.88 0.57
CA ASP A 70 9.63 4.37 1.67
C ASP A 70 8.09 4.37 1.37
N ASP A 71 7.69 4.87 0.20
CA ASP A 71 6.33 5.14 -0.26
C ASP A 71 5.79 4.09 -1.28
N GLY A 72 6.59 3.07 -1.64
CA GLY A 72 6.15 1.94 -2.48
C GLY A 72 6.22 2.20 -4.01
N VAL A 73 5.85 1.19 -4.81
CA VAL A 73 5.98 1.27 -6.28
C VAL A 73 4.75 1.92 -6.91
N SER A 74 4.91 3.13 -7.48
CA SER A 74 3.82 3.80 -8.21
C SER A 74 3.29 2.97 -9.40
N LEU A 75 2.02 3.13 -9.79
CA LEU A 75 1.44 2.41 -10.95
C LEU A 75 2.21 2.64 -12.26
N LYS A 76 2.79 3.83 -12.43
CA LYS A 76 3.60 4.17 -13.58
C LYS A 76 4.93 3.40 -13.58
N GLU A 77 5.61 3.33 -12.44
CA GLU A 77 6.83 2.55 -12.29
C GLU A 77 6.53 1.04 -12.35
N LEU A 78 5.38 0.60 -11.83
CA LEU A 78 4.89 -0.77 -11.97
C LEU A 78 4.68 -1.14 -13.45
N HIS A 79 4.00 -0.29 -14.23
CA HIS A 79 3.79 -0.53 -15.65
C HIS A 79 5.08 -0.46 -16.46
N LYS A 80 5.98 0.47 -16.13
CA LYS A 80 7.30 0.58 -16.77
C LYS A 80 8.17 -0.65 -16.47
N THR A 81 8.10 -1.14 -15.24
CA THR A 81 8.82 -2.35 -14.80
C THR A 81 8.26 -3.58 -15.49
N LEU A 82 6.93 -3.75 -15.47
CA LEU A 82 6.16 -4.77 -16.21
C LEU A 82 6.12 -4.46 -17.71
N GLY A 83 7.23 -4.70 -18.40
CA GLY A 83 7.32 -4.50 -19.85
C GLY A 83 8.70 -4.06 -20.34
N ARG A 84 9.56 -3.56 -19.46
CA ARG A 84 10.97 -3.29 -19.77
C ARG A 84 11.93 -4.17 -18.99
N SER A 85 11.78 -4.27 -17.67
CA SER A 85 12.75 -4.93 -16.79
C SER A 85 12.29 -6.30 -16.30
N CYS A 86 10.98 -6.46 -16.13
CA CYS A 86 10.36 -7.64 -15.56
C CYS A 86 9.21 -8.10 -16.46
N ASP A 87 9.09 -9.42 -16.61
CA ASP A 87 8.01 -10.06 -17.33
C ASP A 87 6.90 -10.54 -16.39
N ALA A 88 7.28 -10.86 -15.15
CA ALA A 88 6.40 -11.11 -14.02
C ALA A 88 6.98 -10.51 -12.74
N ILE A 89 6.11 -10.18 -11.78
CA ILE A 89 6.50 -9.80 -10.42
C ILE A 89 5.95 -10.85 -9.46
N ALA A 90 6.84 -11.45 -8.65
CA ALA A 90 6.50 -12.23 -7.48
C ALA A 90 6.48 -11.32 -6.24
N GLY A 91 5.71 -11.71 -5.23
CA GLY A 91 5.44 -10.92 -4.03
C GLY A 91 4.42 -9.81 -4.20
N PHE A 92 3.57 -9.81 -5.25
CA PHE A 92 2.61 -8.73 -5.46
C PHE A 92 1.48 -8.78 -4.43
N PRO A 93 1.31 -7.75 -3.57
CA PRO A 93 0.25 -7.72 -2.58
C PRO A 93 -1.09 -7.37 -3.24
N GLN A 94 -2.10 -8.20 -2.99
CA GLN A 94 -3.46 -8.03 -3.50
C GLN A 94 -4.45 -7.93 -2.33
N SER A 95 -5.37 -6.97 -2.38
CA SER A 95 -6.49 -6.86 -1.45
C SER A 95 -7.79 -6.51 -2.17
N SER A 96 -8.90 -7.12 -1.77
CA SER A 96 -10.21 -6.86 -2.36
C SER A 96 -10.71 -5.43 -2.18
N VAL A 97 -10.16 -4.69 -1.20
CA VAL A 97 -10.58 -3.32 -0.87
C VAL A 97 -9.52 -2.26 -1.18
N ALA A 98 -8.29 -2.66 -1.49
CA ALA A 98 -7.15 -1.78 -1.71
C ALA A 98 -6.37 -2.10 -3.00
N ASP A 99 -7.00 -2.79 -3.97
CA ASP A 99 -6.42 -3.05 -5.29
C ASP A 99 -6.44 -1.77 -6.15
N GLY A 100 -5.33 -1.03 -6.11
CA GLY A 100 -5.11 0.17 -6.94
C GLY A 100 -4.60 -0.13 -8.36
N SER A 101 -4.32 -1.39 -8.69
CA SER A 101 -3.68 -1.79 -9.95
C SER A 101 -4.61 -1.73 -11.18
N GLY A 102 -5.93 -1.81 -10.97
CA GLY A 102 -6.94 -1.78 -12.04
C GLY A 102 -6.70 -2.83 -13.14
N ASP A 103 -7.16 -2.57 -14.36
CA ASP A 103 -6.98 -3.47 -15.52
C ASP A 103 -5.52 -3.49 -16.06
N ALA A 104 -4.58 -2.79 -15.40
CA ALA A 104 -3.22 -2.62 -15.91
C ALA A 104 -2.33 -3.87 -15.73
N VAL A 105 -2.73 -4.78 -14.84
CA VAL A 105 -2.00 -6.00 -14.52
C VAL A 105 -2.94 -7.21 -14.53
N VAL A 106 -2.41 -8.35 -14.94
CA VAL A 106 -3.09 -9.64 -14.83
C VAL A 106 -2.48 -10.37 -13.64
N LEU A 107 -3.33 -10.85 -12.72
CA LEU A 107 -2.88 -11.48 -11.48
C LEU A 107 -3.07 -13.01 -11.56
N SER A 108 -2.10 -13.76 -11.01
CA SER A 108 -2.30 -15.19 -10.76
C SER A 108 -3.24 -15.43 -9.58
N ARG A 109 -3.60 -16.69 -9.38
CA ARG A 109 -4.05 -17.15 -8.07
C ARG A 109 -3.00 -16.88 -6.99
N ASP A 110 -3.45 -16.78 -5.75
CA ASP A 110 -2.56 -16.58 -4.61
C ASP A 110 -1.74 -17.83 -4.31
N TYR A 111 -0.52 -17.60 -3.83
CA TYR A 111 0.34 -18.64 -3.27
C TYR A 111 0.56 -18.47 -1.76
N LEU A 112 0.26 -17.28 -1.20
CA LEU A 112 0.28 -17.06 0.24
C LEU A 112 -0.86 -16.12 0.64
N ARG A 113 -1.68 -16.54 1.61
CA ARG A 113 -2.59 -15.65 2.34
C ARG A 113 -1.83 -14.97 3.47
N SER A 114 -1.98 -13.66 3.56
CA SER A 114 -1.27 -12.80 4.50
C SER A 114 -2.20 -11.69 4.99
N GLY A 115 -1.66 -10.71 5.70
CA GLY A 115 -2.44 -9.60 6.18
C GLY A 115 -1.69 -8.67 7.11
N TYR A 116 -2.39 -7.61 7.51
CA TYR A 116 -1.99 -6.77 8.61
C TYR A 116 -2.54 -7.38 9.90
N VAL A 117 -1.63 -7.67 10.82
CA VAL A 117 -1.91 -8.35 12.08
C VAL A 117 -1.61 -7.44 13.24
N SER A 118 -2.18 -7.79 14.38
CA SER A 118 -1.90 -7.17 15.66
C SER A 118 -0.89 -8.02 16.42
N VAL A 119 0.21 -7.42 16.87
CA VAL A 119 1.38 -8.12 17.41
C VAL A 119 1.74 -7.58 18.79
N THR A 120 1.90 -8.46 19.78
CA THR A 120 2.37 -8.12 21.13
C THR A 120 3.51 -9.05 21.57
N THR A 121 4.21 -8.70 22.65
CA THR A 121 5.17 -9.60 23.30
C THR A 121 4.48 -10.79 23.98
N VAL A 122 5.20 -11.90 24.17
CA VAL A 122 4.65 -13.10 24.83
C VAL A 122 4.36 -12.90 26.32
N ASP A 123 5.02 -11.94 26.97
CA ASP A 123 4.75 -11.56 28.36
C ASP A 123 3.94 -10.25 28.46
N PRO A 124 2.60 -10.33 28.50
CA PRO A 124 1.73 -9.16 28.66
C PRO A 124 1.72 -8.61 30.09
N VAL A 125 2.31 -9.30 31.09
CA VAL A 125 2.35 -8.81 32.48
C VAL A 125 3.32 -7.65 32.62
N ALA A 126 4.42 -7.66 31.86
CA ALA A 126 5.37 -6.55 31.74
C ALA A 126 4.78 -5.28 31.08
N GLN A 127 3.58 -5.37 30.51
CA GLN A 127 2.88 -4.28 29.80
C GLN A 127 1.73 -3.67 30.62
N ARG A 128 1.38 -4.22 31.79
CA ARG A 128 0.30 -3.69 32.65
C ARG A 128 0.68 -2.32 33.22
N GLY A 129 -0.16 -1.31 32.95
CA GLY A 129 0.01 0.06 33.45
C GLY A 129 0.83 0.98 32.54
N ARG A 130 1.30 0.50 31.37
CA ARG A 130 1.95 1.34 30.36
C ARG A 130 0.90 2.05 29.50
N ALA A 131 1.27 3.20 28.94
CA ALA A 131 0.46 3.90 27.95
C ALA A 131 0.15 2.94 26.79
N ASN A 132 -1.09 2.93 26.32
CA ASN A 132 -1.54 2.05 25.25
C ASN A 132 -1.00 2.54 23.90
N VAL A 133 0.28 2.30 23.65
CA VAL A 133 1.00 2.75 22.44
C VAL A 133 0.90 1.67 21.37
N VAL A 134 0.31 2.03 20.23
CA VAL A 134 0.18 1.14 19.06
C VAL A 134 1.10 1.65 17.95
N ALA A 135 2.13 0.86 17.66
CA ALA A 135 3.01 1.12 16.52
C ALA A 135 2.32 0.72 15.20
N ALA A 136 2.51 1.50 14.15
CA ALA A 136 2.08 1.16 12.81
C ALA A 136 3.03 1.72 11.77
N THR A 137 3.20 1.00 10.65
CA THR A 137 4.03 1.49 9.56
C THR A 137 3.35 2.67 8.85
N TYR A 138 4.08 3.79 8.73
CA TYR A 138 3.66 4.98 8.00
C TYR A 138 3.32 4.65 6.53
N ALA A 139 2.43 5.43 5.93
CA ALA A 139 2.03 5.32 4.52
C ALA A 139 1.57 3.92 4.09
N SER A 140 1.03 3.13 5.03
CA SER A 140 0.62 1.75 4.79
C SER A 140 -0.79 1.48 5.30
N PRO A 141 -1.43 0.37 4.86
CA PRO A 141 -2.66 -0.11 5.46
C PRO A 141 -2.57 -0.28 6.99
N ALA A 142 -1.39 -0.53 7.57
CA ALA A 142 -1.23 -0.58 9.02
C ALA A 142 -1.68 0.72 9.69
N GLN A 143 -1.29 1.87 9.13
CA GLN A 143 -1.70 3.18 9.62
C GLN A 143 -3.22 3.35 9.50
N LEU A 144 -3.82 2.98 8.36
CA LEU A 144 -5.26 3.07 8.14
C LEU A 144 -6.06 2.24 9.15
N ILE A 145 -5.51 1.11 9.55
CA ILE A 145 -6.12 0.22 10.55
C ILE A 145 -5.91 0.79 11.95
N ALA A 146 -4.71 1.24 12.29
CA ALA A 146 -4.38 1.74 13.62
C ALA A 146 -5.18 3.00 13.98
N VAL A 147 -5.44 3.89 13.02
CA VAL A 147 -6.28 5.10 13.26
C VAL A 147 -7.75 4.78 13.55
N GLN A 148 -8.22 3.55 13.29
CA GLN A 148 -9.58 3.13 13.63
C GLN A 148 -9.72 2.69 15.10
N GLU A 149 -8.60 2.56 15.82
CA GLU A 149 -8.58 2.07 17.18
C GLU A 149 -8.85 3.20 18.19
N GLN A 150 -9.59 2.87 19.24
CA GLN A 150 -9.97 3.82 20.29
C GLN A 150 -9.03 3.70 21.48
N ASP A 151 -8.82 4.81 22.19
CA ASP A 151 -8.01 4.87 23.42
C ASP A 151 -6.56 4.39 23.26
N VAL A 152 -5.94 4.70 22.12
CA VAL A 152 -4.53 4.40 21.80
C VAL A 152 -3.73 5.67 21.54
N LYS A 153 -2.43 5.65 21.88
CA LYS A 153 -1.43 6.58 21.34
C LYS A 153 -0.79 5.92 20.13
N LEU A 154 -0.88 6.54 18.96
CA LEU A 154 -0.25 6.01 17.76
C LEU A 154 1.22 6.37 17.71
N ASP A 155 2.02 5.41 17.28
CA ASP A 155 3.44 5.56 17.01
C ASP A 155 3.70 5.13 15.57
N LEU A 156 4.14 6.05 14.72
CA LEU A 156 4.31 5.77 13.29
C LEU A 156 5.78 5.53 12.99
N GLU A 157 6.08 4.31 12.57
CA GLU A 157 7.42 3.89 12.18
C GLU A 157 7.56 3.91 10.66
N ASN A 158 8.74 4.26 10.17
CA ASN A 158 8.97 4.38 8.73
C ASN A 158 8.98 3.03 8.01
N THR A 159 9.42 1.96 8.69
CA THR A 159 9.52 0.62 8.08
C THR A 159 8.76 -0.44 8.87
N PRO A 160 8.30 -1.51 8.20
CA PRO A 160 7.68 -2.65 8.88
C PRO A 160 8.60 -3.30 9.92
N GLU A 161 9.90 -3.38 9.66
CA GLU A 161 10.90 -3.93 10.56
C GLU A 161 10.96 -3.13 11.87
N ARG A 162 11.03 -1.79 11.76
CA ARG A 162 11.00 -0.90 12.93
C ARG A 162 9.69 -0.97 13.69
N THR A 163 8.59 -1.18 12.97
CA THR A 163 7.27 -1.40 13.58
C THR A 163 7.26 -2.65 14.47
N VAL A 164 7.91 -3.75 14.05
CA VAL A 164 8.07 -4.96 14.88
C VAL A 164 9.07 -4.72 16.02
N GLU A 165 10.17 -4.02 15.75
CA GLU A 165 11.19 -3.68 16.74
C GLU A 165 10.63 -2.84 17.90
N ALA A 166 9.72 -1.91 17.62
CA ALA A 166 9.05 -1.09 18.63
C ALA A 166 8.34 -1.96 19.69
N VAL A 167 7.73 -3.07 19.28
CA VAL A 167 7.14 -4.04 20.22
C VAL A 167 8.21 -4.87 20.92
N ALA A 168 9.22 -5.33 20.17
CA ALA A 168 10.30 -6.17 20.69
C ALA A 168 11.14 -5.48 21.79
N THR A 169 11.32 -4.17 21.68
CA THR A 169 12.07 -3.32 22.61
C THR A 169 11.18 -2.71 23.71
N GLY A 170 9.86 -2.84 23.58
CA GLY A 170 8.88 -2.29 24.52
C GLY A 170 8.65 -0.79 24.40
N HIS A 171 8.99 -0.19 23.25
CA HIS A 171 8.60 1.18 22.88
C HIS A 171 7.09 1.28 22.65
N ALA A 172 6.51 0.27 21.99
CA ALA A 172 5.08 0.10 21.82
C ALA A 172 4.57 -1.13 22.59
N THR A 173 3.34 -1.06 23.11
CA THR A 173 2.70 -2.21 23.77
C THR A 173 2.19 -3.22 22.74
N ARG A 174 1.89 -2.74 21.53
CA ARG A 174 1.38 -3.51 20.40
C ARG A 174 1.76 -2.85 19.08
N ALA A 175 1.76 -3.62 18.00
CA ALA A 175 1.85 -3.09 16.65
C ALA A 175 0.71 -3.61 15.76
N ILE A 176 0.24 -2.77 14.85
CA ILE A 176 -0.40 -3.22 13.62
C ILE A 176 0.67 -3.26 12.54
N VAL A 177 0.92 -4.42 11.93
CA VAL A 177 2.04 -4.58 11.00
C VAL A 177 1.77 -5.65 9.95
N TRP A 178 2.44 -5.50 8.80
CA TRP A 178 2.46 -6.51 7.74
C TRP A 178 3.06 -7.82 8.24
N TYR A 179 2.31 -8.92 8.25
CA TYR A 179 2.73 -10.17 8.88
C TYR A 179 4.09 -10.74 8.40
N PRO A 180 4.44 -10.69 7.10
CA PRO A 180 5.76 -11.10 6.63
C PRO A 180 6.92 -10.36 7.29
N ALA A 181 6.73 -9.12 7.76
CA ALA A 181 7.73 -8.41 8.54
C ALA A 181 7.96 -9.07 9.91
N VAL A 182 6.92 -9.59 10.55
CA VAL A 182 7.03 -10.34 11.82
C VAL A 182 7.83 -11.62 11.61
N VAL A 183 7.56 -12.32 10.50
CA VAL A 183 8.28 -13.56 10.14
C VAL A 183 9.74 -13.26 9.86
N ALA A 184 10.03 -12.30 8.98
CA ALA A 184 11.39 -11.88 8.65
C ALA A 184 12.17 -11.44 9.89
N TYR A 185 11.57 -10.60 10.73
CA TYR A 185 12.18 -10.16 11.99
C TYR A 185 12.49 -11.33 12.92
N THR A 186 11.62 -12.33 13.02
CA THR A 186 11.81 -13.50 13.88
C THR A 186 12.90 -14.45 13.35
N LEU A 187 13.07 -14.53 12.03
CA LEU A 187 14.18 -15.29 11.41
C LEU A 187 15.54 -14.68 11.78
N ASP A 188 15.64 -13.35 11.77
CA ASP A 188 16.86 -12.63 12.17
C ASP A 188 17.05 -12.56 13.69
N HIS A 189 15.96 -12.66 14.45
CA HIS A 189 15.94 -12.61 15.91
C HIS A 189 15.33 -13.89 16.52
N PRO A 190 16.02 -15.04 16.45
CA PRO A 190 15.45 -16.35 16.79
C PRO A 190 15.05 -16.50 18.27
N LYS A 191 15.49 -15.59 19.15
CA LYS A 191 15.10 -15.53 20.56
C LYS A 191 13.80 -14.74 20.80
N GLN A 192 13.42 -13.87 19.86
CA GLN A 192 12.20 -13.08 19.97
C GLN A 192 10.99 -13.91 19.58
N ARG A 193 9.90 -13.70 20.31
CA ARG A 193 8.61 -14.36 20.09
C ARG A 193 7.52 -13.33 20.29
N PHE A 194 6.48 -13.45 19.48
CA PHE A 194 5.34 -12.55 19.51
C PHE A 194 4.03 -13.34 19.57
N ASN A 195 3.05 -12.74 20.25
CA ASN A 195 1.66 -13.15 20.09
C ASN A 195 1.09 -12.41 18.89
N VAL A 196 0.51 -13.17 17.96
CA VAL A 196 -0.07 -12.64 16.72
C VAL A 196 -1.57 -12.90 16.71
N SER A 197 -2.35 -11.84 16.54
CA SER A 197 -3.79 -11.88 16.41
C SER A 197 -4.24 -11.20 15.13
N ALA A 198 -5.44 -11.56 14.64
CA ALA A 198 -6.05 -10.80 13.55
C ALA A 198 -6.31 -9.35 13.98
N THR A 199 -6.38 -8.48 12.98
CA THR A 199 -6.91 -7.13 13.15
C THR A 199 -8.27 -7.01 12.48
N THR A 200 -9.22 -6.39 13.15
CA THR A 200 -10.59 -6.22 12.65
C THR A 200 -10.67 -5.02 11.73
N SER A 201 -10.30 -5.18 10.46
CA SER A 201 -10.43 -4.12 9.45
C SER A 201 -10.49 -4.71 8.04
N PRO A 202 -11.28 -4.14 7.10
CA PRO A 202 -11.27 -4.59 5.71
C PRO A 202 -9.88 -4.46 5.06
N TYR A 203 -9.05 -3.51 5.52
CA TYR A 203 -7.68 -3.32 5.05
C TYR A 203 -6.68 -4.36 5.60
N ALA A 204 -7.12 -5.29 6.45
CA ALA A 204 -6.24 -6.28 7.06
C ALA A 204 -6.01 -7.51 6.17
N GLU A 205 -6.84 -7.75 5.16
CA GLU A 205 -6.81 -8.97 4.36
C GLU A 205 -6.06 -8.80 3.06
N TRP A 206 -5.00 -9.61 2.89
CA TRP A 206 -4.12 -9.54 1.73
C TRP A 206 -3.68 -10.91 1.26
N ARG A 207 -3.28 -10.98 0.01
CA ARG A 207 -2.72 -12.17 -0.62
C ARG A 207 -1.47 -11.79 -1.40
N LEU A 208 -0.52 -12.71 -1.46
CA LEU A 208 0.62 -12.60 -2.37
C LEU A 208 0.34 -13.42 -3.62
N VAL A 209 0.46 -12.74 -4.76
CA VAL A 209 0.21 -13.27 -6.11
C VAL A 209 1.41 -13.00 -7.02
N PHE A 210 1.38 -13.56 -8.23
CA PHE A 210 2.19 -13.07 -9.34
C PHE A 210 1.41 -12.01 -10.10
N ALA A 211 2.08 -10.92 -10.48
CA ALA A 211 1.53 -9.91 -11.37
C ALA A 211 2.24 -9.93 -12.73
N PHE A 212 1.46 -9.83 -13.81
CA PHE A 212 1.93 -9.81 -15.18
C PHE A 212 1.47 -8.53 -15.86
N GLY A 213 2.34 -7.91 -16.66
CA GLY A 213 1.91 -6.86 -17.59
C GLY A 213 1.07 -7.45 -18.73
N ALA A 214 0.27 -6.61 -19.38
CA ALA A 214 -0.63 -7.03 -20.47
C ALA A 214 0.05 -7.89 -21.56
N LYS A 215 1.31 -7.60 -21.90
CA LYS A 215 2.11 -8.36 -22.89
C LYS A 215 2.35 -9.82 -22.49
N ASN A 216 2.40 -10.09 -21.18
CA ASN A 216 2.73 -11.40 -20.61
C ASN A 216 1.52 -12.06 -19.94
N ALA A 217 0.30 -11.57 -20.20
CA ALA A 217 -0.94 -12.12 -19.64
C ALA A 217 -1.09 -13.64 -19.92
N ALA A 218 -0.56 -14.13 -21.05
CA ALA A 218 -0.58 -15.55 -21.40
C ALA A 218 0.24 -16.45 -20.44
N LEU A 219 1.11 -15.89 -19.60
CA LEU A 219 1.82 -16.63 -18.56
C LEU A 219 0.88 -17.01 -17.40
N GLN A 220 -0.13 -16.18 -17.11
CA GLN A 220 -1.01 -16.35 -15.97
C GLN A 220 -1.66 -17.74 -15.88
N PRO A 221 -2.34 -18.27 -16.91
CA PRO A 221 -3.01 -19.57 -16.77
C PRO A 221 -2.03 -20.73 -16.57
N ARG A 222 -0.80 -20.61 -17.09
CA ARG A 222 0.26 -21.62 -16.90
C ARG A 222 0.80 -21.59 -15.48
N ILE A 223 0.99 -20.39 -14.92
CA ILE A 223 1.43 -20.20 -13.54
C ILE A 223 0.33 -20.64 -12.56
N ASP A 224 -0.93 -20.35 -12.85
CA ASP A 224 -2.07 -20.84 -12.05
C ASP A 224 -2.14 -22.37 -12.00
N ALA A 225 -1.94 -23.03 -13.14
CA ALA A 225 -1.89 -24.49 -13.21
C ALA A 225 -0.69 -25.06 -12.43
N ALA A 226 0.46 -24.40 -12.49
CA ALA A 226 1.65 -24.79 -11.72
C ALA A 226 1.43 -24.63 -10.21
N LEU A 227 0.88 -23.50 -9.77
CA LEU A 227 0.51 -23.26 -8.38
C LEU A 227 -0.56 -24.25 -7.90
N ALA A 228 -1.55 -24.58 -8.73
CA ALA A 228 -2.54 -25.62 -8.44
C ALA A 228 -1.89 -26.97 -8.16
N LYS A 229 -0.94 -27.36 -9.03
CA LYS A 229 -0.21 -28.63 -8.90
C LYS A 229 0.66 -28.64 -7.64
N MET A 230 1.41 -27.56 -7.39
CA MET A 230 2.23 -27.42 -6.18
C MET A 230 1.38 -27.42 -4.90
N ALA A 231 0.18 -26.86 -4.93
CA ALA A 231 -0.76 -26.95 -3.82
C ALA A 231 -1.24 -28.39 -3.60
N ALA A 232 -1.59 -29.10 -4.68
CA ALA A 232 -2.10 -30.47 -4.61
C ALA A 232 -1.04 -31.49 -4.13
N ASP A 233 0.23 -31.28 -4.47
CA ASP A 233 1.34 -32.17 -4.09
C ASP A 233 2.10 -31.72 -2.82
N GLY A 234 1.63 -30.66 -2.15
CA GLY A 234 2.17 -30.17 -0.88
C GLY A 234 3.46 -29.35 -0.99
N ARG A 235 4.08 -29.22 -2.18
CA ARG A 235 5.29 -28.40 -2.35
C ARG A 235 5.04 -26.94 -2.05
N LEU A 236 3.86 -26.41 -2.38
CA LEU A 236 3.54 -25.03 -2.06
C LEU A 236 3.48 -24.82 -0.54
N ALA A 237 2.79 -25.72 0.18
CA ALA A 237 2.72 -25.67 1.63
C ALA A 237 4.12 -25.74 2.27
N ALA A 238 5.00 -26.64 1.79
CA ALA A 238 6.37 -26.75 2.28
C ALA A 238 7.20 -25.47 2.11
N LEU A 239 6.94 -24.67 1.06
CA LEU A 239 7.60 -23.38 0.86
C LEU A 239 7.02 -22.29 1.76
N THR A 240 5.71 -22.32 2.01
CA THR A 240 4.98 -21.21 2.65
C THR A 240 4.67 -21.42 4.13
N ASP A 241 4.90 -22.61 4.69
CA ASP A 241 4.46 -22.97 6.05
C ASP A 241 4.96 -21.99 7.11
N ALA A 242 6.25 -21.66 7.09
CA ALA A 242 6.88 -20.69 8.01
C ALA A 242 6.34 -19.25 7.85
N TRP A 243 5.67 -18.97 6.75
CA TRP A 243 5.11 -17.65 6.40
C TRP A 243 3.59 -17.61 6.52
N ALA A 244 2.95 -18.73 6.87
CA ALA A 244 1.52 -18.80 6.97
C ALA A 244 1.04 -18.06 8.23
N LEU A 245 -0.05 -17.30 8.10
CA LEU A 245 -0.71 -16.70 9.26
C LEU A 245 -1.10 -17.78 10.28
N PRO A 246 -0.96 -17.54 11.60
CA PRO A 246 -1.42 -18.48 12.61
C PRO A 246 -2.95 -18.65 12.57
N ASP A 247 -3.45 -19.81 13.01
CA ASP A 247 -4.88 -20.15 12.94
C ASP A 247 -5.80 -19.16 13.66
N SER A 248 -5.31 -18.57 14.76
CA SER A 248 -6.00 -17.51 15.49
C SER A 248 -6.27 -16.29 14.61
N ALA A 249 -5.31 -15.90 13.76
CA ALA A 249 -5.44 -14.78 12.85
C ALA A 249 -6.32 -15.15 11.64
N ARG A 250 -6.13 -16.35 11.07
CA ARG A 250 -6.88 -16.82 9.90
C ARG A 250 -8.39 -16.94 10.16
N THR A 251 -8.77 -17.49 11.31
CA THR A 251 -10.18 -17.75 11.65
C THR A 251 -10.94 -16.47 11.94
N ALA A 252 -10.29 -15.50 12.58
CA ALA A 252 -10.89 -14.21 12.93
C ALA A 252 -11.12 -13.31 11.70
N GLN A 253 -10.22 -13.33 10.70
CA GLN A 253 -10.41 -12.62 9.43
C GLN A 253 -11.67 -13.10 8.69
N ALA A 254 -11.88 -14.42 8.62
CA ALA A 254 -13.05 -15.02 7.96
C ALA A 254 -14.40 -14.66 8.61
N SER A 255 -14.39 -14.11 9.83
CA SER A 255 -15.60 -13.74 10.59
C SER A 255 -15.92 -12.23 10.53
N SER A 256 -15.16 -11.41 9.79
CA SER A 256 -15.36 -9.96 9.77
C SER A 256 -16.72 -9.58 9.14
N THR A 257 -17.55 -8.88 9.90
CA THR A 257 -18.83 -8.32 9.46
C THR A 257 -18.60 -7.13 8.52
N LYS A 258 -19.58 -6.80 7.65
CA LYS A 258 -19.58 -5.55 6.87
C LYS A 258 -19.34 -4.36 7.81
N TYR A 259 -18.13 -3.81 7.76
CA TYR A 259 -17.76 -2.67 8.57
C TYR A 259 -18.52 -1.43 8.06
N ALA A 260 -19.30 -0.80 8.92
CA ALA A 260 -19.74 0.57 8.71
C ALA A 260 -18.65 1.47 9.28
N TYR A 261 -18.06 2.32 8.44
CA TYR A 261 -17.07 3.31 8.85
C TYR A 261 -17.56 4.05 10.11
N LEU A 262 -16.70 4.15 11.13
CA LEU A 262 -17.01 4.85 12.38
C LEU A 262 -17.21 6.37 12.21
N ASP A 263 -17.06 6.91 11.00
CA ASP A 263 -17.18 8.34 10.70
C ASP A 263 -18.37 8.72 9.79
N GLY A 264 -19.34 7.82 9.60
CA GLY A 264 -20.65 8.23 9.06
C GLY A 264 -21.45 9.01 10.13
N PRO A 265 -22.32 9.99 9.76
CA PRO A 265 -23.19 10.62 10.74
C PRO A 265 -24.01 9.55 11.44
N VAL A 266 -23.75 9.34 12.74
CA VAL A 266 -24.54 8.43 13.57
C VAL A 266 -25.94 9.00 13.59
N ARG A 267 -26.84 8.37 12.82
CA ARG A 267 -28.27 8.66 12.93
C ARG A 267 -28.66 8.18 14.32
N SER A 268 -28.73 9.11 15.26
CA SER A 268 -29.27 8.92 16.61
C SER A 268 -30.70 8.39 16.48
N THR A 269 -30.83 7.07 16.41
CA THR A 269 -32.11 6.40 16.53
C THR A 269 -32.35 6.16 18.01
N GLY A 270 -33.12 7.07 18.62
CA GLY A 270 -33.95 6.72 19.76
C GLY A 270 -33.50 7.28 21.11
N ILE A 271 -33.78 8.56 21.35
CA ILE A 271 -34.33 9.00 22.63
C ILE A 271 -35.64 9.73 22.33
N ARG A 272 -36.77 9.04 22.55
CA ARG A 272 -38.06 9.71 22.67
C ARG A 272 -38.01 10.56 23.94
N ARG A 273 -37.79 11.86 23.80
CA ARG A 273 -38.23 12.84 24.80
C ARG A 273 -39.43 13.58 24.23
N SER A 274 -40.60 13.16 24.69
CA SER A 274 -41.83 13.95 24.62
C SER A 274 -41.58 15.33 25.23
N GLY A 275 -42.04 16.39 24.56
CA GLY A 275 -42.35 17.64 25.24
C GLY A 275 -41.92 18.92 24.54
N VAL A 276 -42.93 19.57 23.96
CA VAL A 276 -43.13 21.03 23.88
C VAL A 276 -42.36 21.80 22.80
N LEU A 277 -43.15 22.26 21.83
CA LEU A 277 -42.86 23.28 20.82
C LEU A 277 -42.52 24.62 21.47
N ALA A 278 -41.43 25.24 21.04
CA ALA A 278 -41.25 26.68 21.11
C ALA A 278 -40.59 27.16 19.82
N SER A 279 -41.34 27.94 19.04
CA SER A 279 -40.86 28.65 17.87
C SER A 279 -39.75 29.63 18.26
N ALA A 280 -38.61 29.55 17.60
CA ALA A 280 -37.65 30.65 17.55
C ALA A 280 -37.11 30.77 16.12
N THR A 281 -37.54 31.83 15.45
CA THR A 281 -36.93 32.35 14.23
C THR A 281 -35.54 32.87 14.57
N SER A 282 -34.49 32.26 14.03
CA SER A 282 -33.16 32.86 14.02
C SER A 282 -32.43 32.50 12.74
N SER A 283 -32.18 33.56 11.96
CA SER A 283 -31.22 33.61 10.87
C SER A 283 -29.84 33.21 11.41
N GLU A 284 -29.30 32.08 10.95
CA GLU A 284 -27.91 31.70 11.20
C GLU A 284 -27.06 31.98 9.95
N THR A 285 -26.56 33.20 9.87
CA THR A 285 -25.30 33.47 9.16
C THR A 285 -24.18 32.78 9.94
N GLY A 286 -23.68 31.65 9.44
CA GLY A 286 -22.58 30.91 10.05
C GLY A 286 -21.30 31.75 10.12
N GLY A 287 -21.00 32.26 11.32
CA GLY A 287 -19.75 32.95 11.64
C GLY A 287 -18.77 32.00 12.31
N PHE A 288 -17.61 31.77 11.69
CA PHE A 288 -16.52 30.99 12.27
C PHE A 288 -15.77 31.83 13.33
N VAL A 289 -15.55 31.25 14.52
CA VAL A 289 -14.72 31.83 15.59
C VAL A 289 -13.24 31.62 15.26
N LYS A 290 -12.46 32.70 15.28
CA LYS A 290 -11.01 32.69 15.01
C LYS A 290 -10.24 32.25 16.25
N VAL A 291 -9.32 31.30 16.08
CA VAL A 291 -8.26 31.00 17.06
C VAL A 291 -6.93 31.45 16.46
N ALA A 292 -6.16 32.23 17.23
CA ALA A 292 -4.79 32.58 16.89
C ALA A 292 -3.91 31.34 17.00
N ALA A 293 -3.15 31.05 15.94
CA ALA A 293 -2.25 29.90 15.89
C ALA A 293 -1.21 29.95 17.02
N ALA A 294 -1.11 28.86 17.77
CA ALA A 294 -0.04 28.67 18.73
C ALA A 294 1.24 28.23 17.99
N GLY A 295 2.27 29.08 18.02
CA GLY A 295 3.69 28.70 18.10
C GLY A 295 4.29 27.85 16.96
N GLY A 296 4.37 28.41 15.75
CA GLY A 296 5.18 27.93 14.63
C GLY A 296 4.87 28.77 13.39
N ASP A 297 5.87 29.08 12.54
CA ASP A 297 5.65 29.85 11.31
C ASP A 297 4.85 29.00 10.30
N VAL A 298 3.53 28.98 10.46
CA VAL A 298 2.62 28.42 9.46
C VAL A 298 2.84 29.17 8.16
N PRO A 299 3.12 28.49 7.04
CA PRO A 299 3.33 29.17 5.77
C PRO A 299 2.04 29.90 5.36
N SER A 300 2.19 31.16 4.98
CA SER A 300 1.06 32.02 4.61
C SER A 300 0.34 31.47 3.37
N PHE A 301 -0.98 31.51 3.37
CA PHE A 301 -1.83 31.21 2.22
C PHE A 301 -2.96 32.23 2.13
N ASP A 302 -3.45 32.53 0.93
CA ASP A 302 -4.50 33.53 0.74
C ASP A 302 -5.90 32.92 0.49
N LYS A 303 -6.95 33.74 0.62
CA LYS A 303 -8.34 33.31 0.41
C LYS A 303 -8.64 32.92 -1.04
N GLY A 304 -7.91 33.47 -2.01
CA GLY A 304 -8.04 33.12 -3.42
C GLY A 304 -7.60 31.68 -3.67
N GLN A 305 -6.50 31.25 -3.05
CA GLN A 305 -6.02 29.87 -3.08
C GLN A 305 -7.02 28.93 -2.40
N VAL A 306 -7.57 29.29 -1.25
CA VAL A 306 -8.61 28.49 -0.58
C VAL A 306 -9.81 28.26 -1.52
N ALA A 307 -10.27 29.31 -2.20
CA ALA A 307 -11.40 29.20 -3.12
C ALA A 307 -11.07 28.34 -4.35
N HIS A 308 -9.88 28.51 -4.93
CA HIS A 308 -9.43 27.73 -6.08
C HIS A 308 -9.17 26.26 -5.71
N GLY A 309 -8.47 26.03 -4.61
CA GLY A 309 -8.21 24.72 -4.03
C GLY A 309 -9.47 23.95 -3.71
N LYS A 310 -10.52 24.60 -3.20
CA LYS A 310 -11.84 23.98 -3.01
C LYS A 310 -12.42 23.46 -4.33
N LYS A 311 -12.33 24.24 -5.41
CA LYS A 311 -12.82 23.83 -6.73
C LYS A 311 -12.04 22.64 -7.27
N LEU A 312 -10.71 22.67 -7.17
CA LEU A 312 -9.83 21.56 -7.54
C LEU A 312 -10.15 20.30 -6.74
N TYR A 313 -10.24 20.43 -5.41
CA TYR A 313 -10.61 19.36 -4.49
C TYR A 313 -11.95 18.71 -4.87
N SER A 314 -12.99 19.51 -5.13
CA SER A 314 -14.30 19.00 -5.54
C SER A 314 -14.23 18.17 -6.83
N SER A 315 -13.33 18.51 -7.76
CA SER A 315 -13.19 17.79 -9.03
C SER A 315 -12.32 16.54 -8.96
N ALA A 316 -11.30 16.54 -8.11
CA ALA A 316 -10.23 15.53 -8.14
C ALA A 316 -10.21 14.62 -6.90
N CYS A 317 -10.62 15.12 -5.75
CA CYS A 317 -10.40 14.47 -4.44
C CYS A 317 -11.71 14.04 -3.77
N ALA A 318 -12.78 14.82 -3.93
CA ALA A 318 -14.05 14.63 -3.22
C ALA A 318 -14.74 13.28 -3.52
N LYS A 319 -14.47 12.67 -4.68
CA LYS A 319 -14.98 11.33 -5.04
C LYS A 319 -14.51 10.22 -4.07
N CYS A 320 -13.39 10.43 -3.39
CA CYS A 320 -12.81 9.49 -2.43
C CYS A 320 -12.85 10.03 -1.00
N HIS A 321 -12.52 11.31 -0.81
CA HIS A 321 -12.40 11.95 0.51
C HIS A 321 -13.67 12.69 0.97
N GLY A 322 -14.76 12.61 0.19
CA GLY A 322 -16.04 13.24 0.50
C GLY A 322 -16.09 14.73 0.14
N ALA A 323 -17.27 15.22 -0.22
CA ALA A 323 -17.48 16.63 -0.59
C ALA A 323 -17.20 17.59 0.58
N ASP A 324 -17.30 17.10 1.81
CA ASP A 324 -17.09 17.83 3.05
C ASP A 324 -15.78 17.46 3.76
N LEU A 325 -14.88 16.72 3.10
CA LEU A 325 -13.62 16.20 3.66
C LEU A 325 -13.83 15.11 4.74
N GLY A 326 -15.05 14.59 4.91
CA GLY A 326 -15.35 13.59 5.94
C GLY A 326 -14.87 12.17 5.63
N GLY A 327 -14.30 11.93 4.46
CA GLY A 327 -13.96 10.59 3.98
C GLY A 327 -15.17 9.83 3.43
N VAL A 328 -14.96 9.03 2.38
CA VAL A 328 -15.98 8.13 1.81
C VAL A 328 -15.36 6.76 1.53
N ASN A 329 -14.41 6.75 0.59
CA ASN A 329 -13.62 5.57 0.21
C ASN A 329 -12.12 5.77 0.48
N ALA A 330 -11.75 6.95 1.00
CA ALA A 330 -10.42 7.33 1.47
C ALA A 330 -10.55 8.10 2.79
N PRO A 331 -9.47 8.25 3.57
CA PRO A 331 -9.53 8.87 4.91
C PRO A 331 -10.13 10.28 4.91
N ALA A 332 -10.69 10.69 6.05
CA ALA A 332 -11.08 12.08 6.26
C ALA A 332 -9.87 13.02 6.12
N LEU A 333 -10.10 14.20 5.56
CA LEU A 333 -9.09 15.26 5.38
C LEU A 333 -9.41 16.50 6.24
N ARG A 334 -10.22 16.30 7.28
CA ARG A 334 -10.51 17.31 8.30
C ARG A 334 -10.56 16.71 9.70
N GLY A 335 -10.29 17.54 10.69
CA GLY A 335 -10.41 17.19 12.10
C GLY A 335 -9.26 16.33 12.62
N PRO A 336 -9.39 15.81 13.86
CA PRO A 336 -8.29 15.14 14.56
C PRO A 336 -7.69 13.94 13.81
N SER A 337 -8.49 13.22 13.02
CA SER A 337 -8.03 12.07 12.23
C SER A 337 -7.11 12.47 11.07
N PHE A 338 -7.24 13.69 10.55
CA PHE A 338 -6.36 14.22 9.51
C PHE A 338 -5.17 14.98 10.10
N ALA A 339 -5.40 15.71 11.19
CA ALA A 339 -4.42 16.58 11.81
C ALA A 339 -4.54 16.50 13.35
N PRO A 340 -3.86 15.55 14.01
CA PRO A 340 -3.99 15.36 15.45
C PRO A 340 -3.35 16.52 16.24
N ALA A 341 -3.99 16.91 17.34
CA ALA A 341 -3.67 18.15 18.05
C ALA A 341 -2.39 18.11 18.93
N LYS A 342 -1.82 16.93 19.21
CA LYS A 342 -0.73 16.72 20.17
C LYS A 342 0.16 15.59 19.68
N ASP A 343 1.47 15.80 19.61
CA ASP A 343 2.51 14.84 19.17
C ASP A 343 2.51 14.45 17.67
N ALA A 344 1.95 15.27 16.78
CA ALA A 344 1.97 14.98 15.33
C ALA A 344 3.39 15.20 14.76
N HIS A 345 4.04 14.12 14.33
CA HIS A 345 5.25 14.17 13.48
C HIS A 345 4.94 14.56 12.02
N LEU A 346 3.65 14.72 11.68
CA LEU A 346 3.19 15.14 10.37
C LEU A 346 3.36 16.66 10.21
N THR A 347 4.10 17.07 9.20
CA THR A 347 4.29 18.48 8.85
C THR A 347 3.45 18.87 7.65
N ILE A 348 3.17 20.16 7.50
CA ILE A 348 2.53 20.73 6.31
C ILE A 348 3.30 20.32 5.04
N GLY A 349 4.64 20.33 5.10
CA GLY A 349 5.49 19.91 3.98
C GLY A 349 5.41 18.42 3.67
N GLY A 350 5.33 17.56 4.70
CA GLY A 350 5.13 16.12 4.51
C GLY A 350 3.80 15.82 3.81
N ILE A 351 2.70 16.44 4.25
CA ILE A 351 1.38 16.26 3.63
C ILE A 351 1.33 16.85 2.22
N TYR A 352 1.92 18.03 1.99
CA TYR A 352 2.02 18.60 0.65
C TYR A 352 2.81 17.66 -0.28
N GLY A 353 3.97 17.17 0.17
CA GLY A 353 4.82 16.26 -0.60
C GLY A 353 4.07 14.98 -0.98
N TYR A 354 3.41 14.35 -0.02
CA TYR A 354 2.58 13.18 -0.25
C TYR A 354 1.44 13.46 -1.23
N MET A 355 0.70 14.56 -1.04
CA MET A 355 -0.39 14.93 -1.93
C MET A 355 0.11 15.18 -3.36
N ALA A 356 1.21 15.90 -3.52
CA ALA A 356 1.76 16.26 -4.83
C ALA A 356 2.33 15.06 -5.60
N THR A 357 2.68 13.98 -4.91
CA THR A 357 3.29 12.78 -5.53
C THR A 357 2.32 11.62 -5.67
N ASN A 358 1.42 11.45 -4.69
CA ASN A 358 0.56 10.27 -4.57
C ASN A 358 -0.92 10.53 -4.89
N MET A 359 -1.34 11.80 -4.91
CA MET A 359 -2.75 12.15 -5.15
C MET A 359 -2.94 12.88 -6.48
N PRO A 360 -4.13 12.77 -7.10
CA PRO A 360 -5.19 11.81 -6.81
C PRO A 360 -4.73 10.36 -7.06
N ALA A 361 -5.25 9.38 -6.31
CA ALA A 361 -4.80 7.99 -6.40
C ALA A 361 -4.92 7.38 -7.82
N ASP A 362 -5.91 7.80 -8.62
CA ASP A 362 -6.07 7.37 -10.00
C ASP A 362 -5.19 8.13 -11.00
N ARG A 363 -4.61 9.27 -10.58
CA ARG A 363 -3.72 10.12 -11.38
C ARG A 363 -2.62 10.77 -10.53
N PRO A 364 -1.70 9.99 -9.91
CA PRO A 364 -0.70 10.55 -9.00
C PRO A 364 0.22 11.55 -9.70
N GLY A 365 0.46 12.70 -9.06
CA GLY A 365 1.38 13.74 -9.53
C GLY A 365 1.03 14.34 -10.89
N LYS A 366 -0.26 14.41 -11.24
CA LYS A 366 -0.73 14.95 -12.53
C LYS A 366 -1.23 16.39 -12.48
N MET A 367 -1.36 16.95 -11.28
CA MET A 367 -1.69 18.38 -11.11
C MET A 367 -0.39 19.17 -11.02
N LYS A 368 -0.46 20.47 -11.30
CA LYS A 368 0.69 21.37 -11.14
C LYS A 368 0.99 21.57 -9.66
N ASP A 369 2.24 21.81 -9.34
CA ASP A 369 2.69 22.08 -7.97
C ASP A 369 1.90 23.22 -7.31
N GLU A 370 1.54 24.25 -8.07
CA GLU A 370 0.70 25.36 -7.60
C GLU A 370 -0.76 24.94 -7.36
N GLU A 371 -1.29 24.00 -8.15
CA GLU A 371 -2.64 23.46 -7.93
C GLU A 371 -2.69 22.64 -6.64
N TYR A 372 -1.63 21.88 -6.35
CA TYR A 372 -1.48 21.22 -5.05
C TYR A 372 -1.32 22.24 -3.91
N ALA A 373 -0.63 23.36 -4.14
CA ALA A 373 -0.47 24.39 -3.11
C ALA A 373 -1.82 25.03 -2.77
N ASP A 374 -2.66 25.23 -3.79
CA ASP A 374 -4.02 25.73 -3.61
C ASP A 374 -4.91 24.73 -2.88
N ILE A 375 -4.83 23.42 -3.21
CA ILE A 375 -5.53 22.37 -2.45
C ILE A 375 -5.04 22.36 -1.00
N MET A 376 -3.73 22.48 -0.75
CA MET A 376 -3.18 22.51 0.60
C MET A 376 -3.69 23.72 1.39
N ALA A 377 -3.76 24.90 0.76
CA ALA A 377 -4.37 26.09 1.36
C ALA A 377 -5.84 25.84 1.76
N PHE A 378 -6.62 25.16 0.91
CA PHE A 378 -7.98 24.76 1.25
C PHE A 378 -8.03 23.80 2.44
N LEU A 379 -7.18 22.77 2.49
CA LEU A 379 -7.12 21.82 3.60
C LEU A 379 -6.72 22.51 4.92
N LEU A 380 -5.74 23.41 4.89
CA LEU A 380 -5.34 24.22 6.05
C LEU A 380 -6.52 25.06 6.54
N PHE A 381 -7.18 25.79 5.65
CA PHE A 381 -8.35 26.60 6.01
C PHE A 381 -9.48 25.75 6.61
N SER A 382 -9.76 24.58 6.04
CA SER A 382 -10.77 23.63 6.52
C SER A 382 -10.43 23.00 7.88
N ASN A 383 -9.17 23.07 8.31
CA ASN A 383 -8.69 22.55 9.59
C ASN A 383 -8.41 23.67 10.62
N GLY A 384 -8.89 24.88 10.36
CA GLY A 384 -8.87 25.99 11.34
C GLY A 384 -7.69 26.94 11.22
N TYR A 385 -6.82 26.78 10.22
CA TYR A 385 -5.76 27.74 9.96
C TYR A 385 -6.33 29.01 9.32
N SER A 386 -5.77 30.17 9.70
CA SER A 386 -6.21 31.47 9.18
C SER A 386 -5.48 31.82 7.88
N ALA A 387 -6.23 32.21 6.85
CA ALA A 387 -5.65 32.77 5.63
C ALA A 387 -4.92 34.09 5.95
N GLY A 388 -3.68 34.20 5.45
CA GLY A 388 -2.86 35.40 5.47
C GLY A 388 -2.99 36.24 4.21
N GLY A 389 -2.03 37.14 4.01
CA GLY A 389 -2.01 38.09 2.89
C GLY A 389 -1.16 37.67 1.68
N SER A 390 -0.43 36.55 1.78
CA SER A 390 0.47 36.06 0.72
C SER A 390 0.06 34.66 0.27
N LYS A 391 0.36 34.34 -0.99
CA LYS A 391 0.15 32.99 -1.53
C LYS A 391 1.14 31.99 -0.93
N LEU A 392 0.63 30.81 -0.62
CA LEU A 392 1.41 29.61 -0.37
C LEU A 392 2.00 29.14 -1.69
N THR A 393 3.32 29.23 -1.82
CA THR A 393 4.03 28.66 -2.95
C THR A 393 4.27 27.17 -2.72
N ALA A 394 4.48 26.42 -3.81
CA ALA A 394 4.84 25.01 -3.75
C ALA A 394 6.10 24.76 -2.90
N ASP A 395 7.14 25.57 -3.09
CA ASP A 395 8.39 25.45 -2.33
C ASP A 395 8.19 25.75 -0.84
N ALA A 396 7.39 26.78 -0.51
CA ALA A 396 7.09 27.11 0.88
C ALA A 396 6.23 26.02 1.55
N ALA A 397 5.27 25.45 0.81
CA ALA A 397 4.49 24.32 1.30
C ALA A 397 5.40 23.11 1.57
N ARG A 398 6.21 22.71 0.58
CA ARG A 398 7.12 21.56 0.64
C ARG A 398 8.19 21.68 1.74
N ALA A 399 8.75 22.88 1.93
CA ALA A 399 9.78 23.14 2.93
C ALA A 399 9.24 23.33 4.35
N SER A 400 7.92 23.42 4.54
CA SER A 400 7.31 23.72 5.84
C SER A 400 7.47 22.56 6.82
N ALA A 401 8.33 22.75 7.81
CA ALA A 401 8.47 21.84 8.96
C ALA A 401 7.37 22.03 10.02
N THR A 402 6.45 22.98 9.82
CA THR A 402 5.36 23.27 10.76
C THR A 402 4.45 22.05 10.92
N PRO A 403 4.24 21.57 12.16
CA PRO A 403 3.31 20.47 12.44
C PRO A 403 1.89 20.77 11.97
N LEU A 404 1.24 19.76 11.40
CA LEU A 404 -0.15 19.84 10.97
C LEU A 404 -1.09 19.43 12.11
N ASN A 405 -1.87 20.38 12.60
CA ASN A 405 -2.73 20.26 13.77
C ASN A 405 -4.13 20.78 13.39
N ALA A 406 -5.19 19.99 13.56
CA ALA A 406 -6.54 20.50 13.47
C ALA A 406 -6.83 21.31 14.73
N GLY A 407 -7.36 22.52 14.56
CA GLY A 407 -8.08 23.16 15.66
C GLY A 407 -9.22 22.25 16.11
N ASN A 408 -9.62 22.30 17.38
CA ASN A 408 -10.74 21.51 17.89
C ASN A 408 -11.97 21.70 16.97
N SER A 409 -12.33 20.66 16.23
CA SER A 409 -13.60 20.61 15.49
C SER A 409 -14.74 20.69 16.50
N GLN A 410 -15.68 21.63 16.31
CA GLN A 410 -17.00 21.57 16.95
C GLN A 410 -17.98 20.85 16.04
#